data_AF-A0A2N9MB43-F1
#
_entry.id   AF-A0A2N9MB43-F1
#
_cell.length_a   1.000
_cell.length_b   1.000
_cell.length_c   1.000
_cell.angle_alpha   90.00
_cell.angle_beta   90.00
_cell.angle_gamma   90.00
#
_symmetry.space_group_name_H-M   'P 1'
#
loop_
_entity.id
_entity.type
_entity.pdbx_description
1 polymer ?
#
loop_
_entity_poly.entity_id
_entity_poly.type
_entity_poly.pdbx_seq_one_letter_code
_entity_poly.pdbx_strand_id
1 'polypeptide(L)'
;MTKRLTVWAVGLAVVVAASLPLVFHAQPRSPQPAAAAAATPSPVPPAASPAPQHHPRIEAAIHHLEEAKHELEAAPEEFHGHRAKAIEHVNHALEECRKALEVRPR
;
A
#
# COMPACT_ATOMS: atom_id res chain seq x y z
N MET A 1 46.50 1.46 -21.70
CA MET A 1 45.97 0.28 -22.43
C MET A 1 44.54 0.00 -21.96
N THR A 2 43.51 0.64 -22.53
CA THR A 2 42.64 0.18 -23.65
C THR A 2 41.83 -1.10 -23.43
N LYS A 3 40.53 -0.93 -23.09
CA LYS A 3 39.33 -1.50 -23.76
C LYS A 3 38.07 -0.97 -23.04
N ARG A 4 37.51 0.16 -23.45
CA ARG A 4 36.37 0.30 -24.41
C ARG A 4 35.11 -0.41 -23.89
N LEU A 5 34.19 0.28 -23.20
CA LEU A 5 33.05 1.03 -23.77
C LEU A 5 32.38 0.29 -24.94
N THR A 6 31.24 -0.37 -24.70
CA THR A 6 30.16 -0.47 -25.67
C THR A 6 28.84 -0.66 -24.92
N VAL A 7 28.20 0.48 -24.70
CA VAL A 7 26.76 0.68 -24.54
C VAL A 7 26.00 -0.24 -25.50
N TRP A 8 25.09 -1.07 -25.00
CA TRP A 8 24.01 -1.61 -25.82
C TRP A 8 22.73 -0.87 -25.45
N ALA A 9 22.39 0.06 -26.33
CA ALA A 9 21.18 0.84 -26.32
C ALA A 9 20.00 -0.02 -26.81
N VAL A 10 18.88 0.13 -26.10
CA VAL A 10 17.53 0.41 -26.63
C VAL A 10 17.01 -0.57 -27.70
N GLY A 11 16.14 -1.48 -27.26
CA GLY A 11 15.10 -2.10 -28.09
C GLY A 11 13.73 -1.59 -27.65
N LEU A 12 13.20 -0.64 -28.41
CA LEU A 12 11.98 0.12 -28.20
C LEU A 12 10.70 -0.67 -28.58
N ALA A 13 9.62 -0.37 -27.84
CA ALA A 13 8.19 -0.41 -28.23
C ALA A 13 7.52 -1.76 -28.52
N VAL A 14 6.35 -2.00 -27.90
CA VAL A 14 5.05 -1.67 -28.51
C VAL A 14 4.03 -1.43 -27.38
N VAL A 15 3.51 -0.21 -27.33
CA VAL A 15 2.31 0.19 -26.57
C VAL A 15 1.10 -0.19 -27.43
N VAL A 16 0.27 -1.12 -26.97
CA VAL A 16 -1.08 -1.32 -27.53
C VAL A 16 -2.06 -0.56 -26.66
N ALA A 17 -2.38 0.65 -27.12
CA ALA A 17 -3.52 1.43 -26.66
C ALA A 17 -4.79 0.80 -27.24
N ALA A 18 -5.55 0.08 -26.41
CA ALA A 18 -6.93 -0.31 -26.72
C ALA A 18 -7.87 0.57 -25.91
N SER A 19 -8.17 1.74 -26.48
CA SER A 19 -9.15 2.70 -26.00
C SER A 19 -10.55 2.09 -26.09
N LEU A 20 -11.17 1.73 -24.97
CA LEU A 20 -12.62 1.51 -24.91
C LEU A 20 -13.31 2.87 -24.67
N PRO A 21 -14.07 3.44 -25.63
CA PRO A 21 -14.91 4.58 -25.34
C PRO A 21 -16.03 4.23 -24.35
N LEU A 22 -16.08 5.02 -23.27
CA LEU A 22 -17.22 5.21 -22.38
C LEU A 22 -18.51 5.38 -23.20
N VAL A 23 -19.39 4.38 -23.18
CA VAL A 23 -20.79 4.58 -23.56
C VAL A 23 -21.51 5.12 -22.33
N PHE A 24 -21.53 6.44 -22.22
CA PHE A 24 -22.38 7.17 -21.29
C PHE A 24 -23.84 6.92 -21.67
N HIS A 25 -24.53 6.01 -20.99
CA HIS A 25 -25.97 5.85 -21.13
C HIS A 25 -26.66 7.08 -20.52
N ALA A 26 -26.94 8.08 -21.36
CA ALA A 26 -27.83 9.18 -21.04
C ALA A 26 -29.24 8.62 -20.78
N GLN A 27 -29.58 8.40 -19.52
CA GLN A 27 -30.93 8.09 -19.08
C GLN A 27 -31.84 9.30 -19.36
N PRO A 28 -32.93 9.16 -20.15
CA PRO A 28 -33.93 10.21 -20.29
C PRO A 28 -34.69 10.33 -18.95
N ARG A 29 -34.28 11.30 -18.13
CA ARG A 29 -34.95 11.65 -16.88
C ARG A 29 -36.31 12.26 -17.21
N SER A 30 -37.39 11.51 -16.99
CA SER A 30 -38.75 12.05 -17.01
C SER A 30 -38.87 13.21 -15.99
N PRO A 31 -39.61 14.30 -16.31
CA PRO A 31 -39.81 15.41 -15.39
C PRO A 31 -40.79 15.01 -14.28
N GLN A 32 -40.28 14.80 -13.06
CA GLN A 32 -41.12 14.63 -11.87
C GLN A 32 -41.51 16.01 -11.32
N PRO A 33 -42.81 16.34 -11.21
CA PRO A 33 -43.25 17.61 -10.63
C PRO A 33 -42.85 17.67 -9.16
N ALA A 34 -42.24 18.80 -8.80
CA ALA A 34 -41.83 19.15 -7.46
C ALA A 34 -43.03 19.24 -6.51
N ALA A 35 -43.27 18.18 -5.75
CA ALA A 35 -44.00 18.27 -4.49
C ALA A 35 -42.99 18.69 -3.41
N ALA A 36 -42.93 19.99 -3.14
CA ALA A 36 -42.27 20.57 -1.99
C ALA A 36 -43.03 20.15 -0.71
N ALA A 37 -42.66 19.00 -0.16
CA ALA A 37 -43.03 18.61 1.19
C ALA A 37 -41.93 19.12 2.14
N ALA A 38 -42.35 19.95 3.09
CA ALA A 38 -41.51 20.56 4.12
C ALA A 38 -40.67 19.51 4.86
N ALA A 39 -39.35 19.58 4.71
CA ALA A 39 -38.42 18.75 5.44
C ALA A 39 -38.25 19.28 6.87
N THR A 40 -38.79 18.58 7.84
CA THR A 40 -38.38 18.68 9.25
C THR A 40 -36.90 18.25 9.36
N PRO A 41 -36.02 19.01 10.02
CA PRO A 41 -34.64 18.57 10.22
C PRO A 41 -34.64 17.30 11.09
N SER A 42 -34.23 16.17 10.50
CA SER A 42 -34.05 14.93 11.22
C SER A 42 -32.89 15.06 12.22
N PRO A 43 -32.98 14.44 13.42
CA PRO A 43 -31.89 14.46 14.38
C PRO A 43 -30.65 13.81 13.76
N VAL A 44 -29.55 14.55 13.74
CA VAL A 44 -28.25 14.05 13.26
C VAL A 44 -27.82 12.92 14.19
N PRO A 45 -27.55 11.69 13.69
CA PRO A 45 -26.96 10.68 14.54
C PRO A 45 -25.58 11.18 15.03
N PRO A 46 -25.18 10.88 16.27
CA PRO A 46 -23.86 11.22 16.76
C PRO A 46 -22.82 10.60 15.81
N ALA A 47 -21.86 11.42 15.40
CA ALA A 47 -20.75 10.98 14.55
C ALA A 47 -20.12 9.73 15.16
N ALA A 48 -20.17 8.63 14.43
CA ALA A 48 -19.52 7.39 14.83
C ALA A 48 -18.04 7.66 15.09
N SER A 49 -17.55 7.27 16.28
CA SER A 49 -16.13 7.33 16.59
C SER A 49 -15.32 6.62 15.50
N PRO A 50 -14.16 7.14 15.08
CA PRO A 50 -13.36 6.50 14.05
C PRO A 50 -13.03 5.08 14.51
N ALA A 51 -13.43 4.10 13.69
CA ALA A 51 -13.09 2.70 13.93
C ALA A 51 -11.56 2.54 13.99
N PRO A 52 -11.03 1.65 14.86
CA PRO A 52 -9.61 1.38 14.91
C PRO A 52 -9.11 0.98 13.52
N GLN A 53 -8.07 1.67 13.07
CA GLN A 53 -7.49 1.45 11.75
C GLN A 53 -6.67 0.17 11.79
N HIS A 54 -7.25 -0.91 11.26
CA HIS A 54 -6.54 -2.17 11.08
C HIS A 54 -5.68 -2.10 9.83
N HIS A 55 -4.40 -2.42 9.96
CA HIS A 55 -3.45 -2.45 8.85
C HIS A 55 -2.91 -3.88 8.66
N PRO A 56 -3.75 -4.84 8.20
CA PRO A 56 -3.44 -6.27 8.23
C PRO A 56 -2.19 -6.64 7.43
N ARG A 57 -1.82 -5.85 6.40
CA ARG A 57 -0.61 -6.08 5.61
C ARG A 57 0.66 -5.67 6.33
N ILE A 58 0.62 -4.60 7.13
CA ILE A 58 1.78 -4.15 7.92
C ILE A 58 1.97 -5.09 9.11
N GLU A 59 0.87 -5.51 9.75
CA GLU A 59 0.89 -6.51 10.81
C GLU A 59 1.49 -7.84 10.33
N ALA A 60 1.06 -8.34 9.16
CA ALA A 60 1.64 -9.53 8.55
C ALA A 60 3.14 -9.36 8.20
N ALA A 61 3.53 -8.17 7.72
CA ALA A 61 4.94 -7.89 7.45
C ALA A 61 5.80 -7.93 8.73
N ILE A 62 5.30 -7.37 9.84
CA ILE A 62 5.96 -7.46 11.16
C ILE A 62 6.15 -8.92 11.56
N HIS A 63 5.10 -9.74 11.46
CA HIS A 63 5.19 -11.16 11.78
C HIS A 63 6.29 -11.88 10.98
N HIS A 64 6.32 -11.70 9.65
CA HIS A 64 7.33 -12.33 8.81
C HIS A 64 8.75 -11.85 9.10
N LEU A 65 8.93 -10.58 9.49
CA LEU A 65 10.23 -10.05 9.90
C LEU A 65 10.66 -10.64 11.25
N GLU A 66 9.74 -10.84 12.19
CA GLU A 66 10.03 -11.51 13.47
C GLU A 66 10.44 -12.97 13.27
N GLU A 67 9.74 -13.70 12.39
CA GLU A 67 10.13 -15.05 11.97
C GLU A 67 11.52 -15.06 11.33
N ALA A 68 11.77 -14.17 10.36
CA ALA A 68 13.07 -14.10 9.69
C ALA A 68 14.21 -13.80 10.67
N LYS A 69 13.97 -12.91 11.65
CA LYS A 69 14.93 -12.64 12.72
C LYS A 69 15.21 -13.89 13.54
N HIS A 70 14.17 -14.63 13.94
CA HIS A 70 14.32 -15.86 14.72
C HIS A 70 15.17 -16.90 13.97
N GLU A 71 14.90 -17.12 12.69
CA GLU A 71 15.68 -18.04 11.84
C GLU A 71 17.15 -17.60 11.72
N LEU A 72 17.39 -16.28 11.59
CA LEU A 72 18.75 -15.73 11.55
C LEU A 72 19.47 -15.90 12.90
N GLU A 73 18.80 -15.69 14.02
CA GLU A 73 19.36 -15.89 15.37
C GLU A 73 19.67 -17.37 15.66
N ALA A 74 18.85 -18.28 15.14
CA ALA A 74 19.04 -19.72 15.28
C ALA A 74 20.13 -20.30 14.35
N ALA A 75 20.51 -19.58 13.28
CA ALA A 75 21.52 -20.05 12.35
C ALA A 75 22.86 -20.27 13.07
N PRO A 76 23.56 -21.41 12.89
CA PRO A 76 24.77 -21.73 13.65
C PRO A 76 25.97 -20.86 13.25
N GLU A 77 26.07 -20.50 11.97
CA GLU A 77 27.22 -19.81 11.39
C GLU A 77 26.98 -18.31 11.23
N GLU A 78 28.01 -17.50 11.45
CA GLU A 78 27.94 -16.02 11.34
C GLU A 78 28.10 -15.52 9.89
N PHE A 79 28.52 -16.40 8.97
CA PHE A 79 28.73 -16.08 7.55
C PHE A 79 29.54 -14.78 7.36
N HIS A 80 30.73 -14.68 7.93
CA HIS A 80 31.61 -13.48 7.82
C HIS A 80 30.98 -12.16 8.33
N GLY A 81 30.07 -12.24 9.31
CA GLY A 81 29.37 -11.07 9.87
C GLY A 81 28.12 -10.68 9.09
N HIS A 82 27.74 -11.44 8.06
CA HIS A 82 26.51 -11.18 7.30
C HIS A 82 25.26 -11.52 8.10
N ARG A 83 25.32 -12.51 9.00
CA ARG A 83 24.18 -12.86 9.87
C ARG A 83 23.82 -11.69 10.79
N ALA A 84 24.79 -11.15 11.52
CA ALA A 84 24.59 -10.00 12.40
C ALA A 84 24.06 -8.77 11.66
N LYS A 85 24.62 -8.47 10.46
CA LYS A 85 24.14 -7.38 9.61
C LYS A 85 22.70 -7.60 9.12
N ALA A 86 22.35 -8.84 8.78
CA ALA A 86 20.98 -9.15 8.38
C ALA A 86 20.00 -8.91 9.54
N ILE A 87 20.34 -9.35 10.75
CA ILE A 87 19.53 -9.10 11.96
C ILE A 87 19.37 -7.60 12.22
N GLU A 88 20.45 -6.82 12.08
CA GLU A 88 20.41 -5.35 12.20
C GLU A 88 19.40 -4.74 11.22
N HIS A 89 19.46 -5.10 9.94
CA HIS A 89 18.52 -4.62 8.93
C HIS A 89 17.07 -5.05 9.20
N VAL A 90 16.86 -6.28 9.68
CA VAL A 90 15.52 -6.75 10.07
C VAL A 90 14.97 -5.95 11.25
N ASN A 91 15.78 -5.65 12.26
CA ASN A 91 15.35 -4.80 13.39
C ASN A 91 14.96 -3.38 12.93
N HIS A 92 15.72 -2.78 12.00
CA HIS A 92 15.35 -1.50 11.42
C HIS A 92 14.03 -1.56 10.66
N ALA A 93 13.80 -2.61 9.87
CA ALA A 93 12.54 -2.80 9.15
C ALA A 93 11.34 -2.95 10.13
N LEU A 94 11.52 -3.69 11.22
CA LEU A 94 10.51 -3.84 12.27
C LEU A 94 10.16 -2.51 12.92
N GLU A 95 11.16 -1.68 13.21
CA GLU A 95 10.97 -0.36 13.80
C GLU A 95 10.12 0.54 12.89
N GLU A 96 10.45 0.61 11.60
CA GLU A 96 9.71 1.42 10.63
C GLU A 96 8.28 0.91 10.41
N CYS A 97 8.07 -0.42 10.38
CA CYS A 97 6.73 -0.99 10.28
C CYS A 97 5.87 -0.64 11.51
N ARG A 98 6.45 -0.66 12.71
CA ARG A 98 5.74 -0.28 13.94
C ARG A 98 5.39 1.20 13.96
N LYS A 99 6.33 2.08 13.56
CA LYS A 99 6.05 3.51 13.38
C LYS A 99 4.92 3.75 12.38
N ALA A 100 4.86 2.99 11.28
CA ALA A 100 3.79 3.11 10.30
C ALA A 100 2.40 2.81 10.88
N LEU A 101 2.29 1.94 11.90
CA LEU A 101 1.03 1.68 12.61
C LEU A 101 0.65 2.80 13.59
N GLU A 102 1.63 3.57 14.10
CA GLU A 102 1.39 4.70 14.99
C GLU A 102 0.89 5.95 14.22
N VAL A 103 1.25 6.06 12.95
CA VAL A 103 0.85 7.18 12.10
C VAL A 103 -0.64 7.09 11.81
N ARG A 104 -1.43 7.98 12.43
CA ARG A 104 -2.80 8.26 11.99
C ARG A 104 -2.73 8.82 10.56
N PRO A 105 -3.32 8.19 9.53
CA PRO A 105 -3.38 8.77 8.20
C PRO A 105 -4.09 10.12 8.25
N ARG A 106 -3.53 11.06 7.48
CA ARG A 106 -4.02 12.43 7.37
C ARG A 106 -5.22 12.54 6.47
#